data_AF-A0A1I3HAB9-F1
#
_entry.id   AF-A0A1I3HAB9-F1
#
_cell.length_a   1.000
_cell.length_b   1.000
_cell.length_c   1.000
_cell.angle_alpha   90.00
_cell.angle_beta   90.00
_cell.angle_gamma   90.00
#
_symmetry.space_group_name_H-M   'P 1'
#
loop_
_entity.id
_entity.type
_entity.pdbx_description
1 polymer ?
#
loop_
_entity_poly.entity_id
_entity_poly.type
_entity_poly.pdbx_seq_one_letter_code
_entity_poly.pdbx_strand_id
1 'polypeptide(L)' 'MDQHRTALILFGLALVAVIGMASAITLERVNNRTANNEVPPGTVGLARPHQPLDRAPGDPLPTVGGPTGAIRQHR' A
#
# COMPACT_ATOMS: atom_id res chain seq x y z
N MET A 1 -47.58 -6.37 -24.72
CA MET A 1 -46.12 -6.64 -24.78
C MET A 1 -45.34 -5.86 -23.71
N ASP A 2 -46.01 -4.98 -22.96
CA ASP A 2 -45.37 -4.02 -22.05
C ASP A 2 -45.05 -4.60 -20.67
N GLN A 3 -45.82 -5.58 -20.19
CA GLN A 3 -45.62 -6.14 -18.85
C GLN A 3 -44.27 -6.86 -18.69
N HIS A 4 -43.81 -7.59 -19.71
CA HIS A 4 -42.47 -8.19 -19.69
C HIS A 4 -41.37 -7.13 -19.72
N ARG A 5 -41.56 -6.06 -20.49
CA ARG A 5 -40.60 -4.96 -20.57
C ARG A 5 -40.53 -4.19 -19.25
N THR A 6 -41.67 -3.93 -18.62
CA THR A 6 -41.74 -3.32 -17.28
C THR A 6 -41.06 -4.22 -16.22
N ALA A 7 -41.31 -5.52 -16.26
CA ALA A 7 -40.66 -6.47 -15.34
C ALA A 7 -39.13 -6.47 -15.50
N LEU A 8 -38.63 -6.45 -16.73
CA LEU A 8 -37.18 -6.37 -17.01
C LEU A 8 -36.57 -5.05 -16.52
N ILE A 9 -37.26 -3.92 -16.70
CA ILE A 9 -36.80 -2.62 -16.21
C ILE A 9 -36.70 -2.62 -14.68
N LEU A 10 -37.73 -3.11 -13.98
CA LEU A 10 -37.74 -3.19 -12.52
C LEU A 10 -36.65 -4.12 -12.00
N PHE A 11 -36.46 -5.27 -12.66
CA PHE A 11 -35.38 -6.20 -12.33
C PHE A 11 -34.00 -5.56 -12.51
N GLY A 12 -33.77 -4.85 -13.62
CA GLY A 12 -32.52 -4.14 -13.87
C GLY A 12 -32.24 -3.07 -12.81
N LEU A 13 -33.25 -2.29 -12.43
CA LEU A 13 -33.13 -1.28 -11.37
C LEU A 13 -32.78 -1.92 -10.02
N ALA A 14 -33.46 -3.02 -9.66
CA ALA A 14 -33.17 -3.76 -8.43
C ALA A 14 -31.73 -4.30 -8.41
N LEU A 15 -31.27 -4.87 -9.53
CA LEU A 15 -29.92 -5.40 -9.66
C LEU A 15 -28.85 -4.31 -9.49
N VAL A 16 -29.03 -3.16 -10.16
CA VAL A 16 -28.10 -2.02 -10.02
C VAL A 16 -28.05 -1.53 -8.58
N ALA A 17 -29.20 -1.42 -7.91
CA ALA A 17 -29.26 -1.00 -6.51
C ALA A 17 -28.52 -1.98 -5.59
N VAL A 18 -28.73 -3.30 -5.76
CA VAL A 18 -28.06 -4.33 -4.97
C VAL A 18 -26.55 -4.32 -5.18
N ILE A 19 -26.09 -4.24 -6.43
CA ILE A 19 -24.66 -4.18 -6.74
C ILE A 19 -24.03 -2.92 -6.13
N GLY A 20 -24.65 -1.75 -6.32
CA GLY A 20 -24.14 -0.49 -5.77
C GLY A 20 -24.04 -0.51 -4.25
N MET A 21 -25.08 -1.00 -3.57
CA MET A 21 -25.09 -1.11 -2.12
C MET A 21 -24.05 -2.11 -1.61
N ALA A 22 -23.94 -3.28 -2.24
CA ALA A 22 -22.95 -4.29 -1.89
C ALA A 22 -21.52 -3.76 -2.09
N SER A 23 -21.25 -3.03 -3.18
CA SER A 23 -19.95 -2.40 -3.42
C SER A 23 -19.62 -1.34 -2.37
N ALA A 24 -20.57 -0.46 -2.02
CA ALA A 24 -20.37 0.56 -1.00
C ALA A 24 -20.05 -0.05 0.38
N ILE A 25 -20.84 -1.05 0.80
CA ILE A 25 -20.61 -1.78 2.04
C ILE A 25 -19.24 -2.48 2.01
N THR A 26 -18.89 -3.12 0.90
CA THR A 26 -17.59 -3.80 0.76
C THR A 26 -16.44 -2.80 0.86
N LEU A 27 -16.52 -1.65 0.21
CA LEU A 27 -15.50 -0.59 0.28
C LEU A 27 -15.38 0.01 1.69
N GLU A 28 -16.49 0.14 2.43
CA GLU A 28 -16.48 0.63 3.81
C GLU A 28 -15.91 -0.42 4.79
N ARG A 29 -16.21 -1.70 4.58
CA ARG A 29 -15.77 -2.82 5.45
C ARG A 29 -14.37 -3.29 5.16
N VAL A 30 -13.93 -3.19 3.91
CA VAL A 30 -12.52 -3.35 3.57
C VAL A 30 -11.86 -2.09 4.06
N ASN A 31 -11.40 -2.11 5.32
CA ASN A 31 -10.37 -1.21 5.79
C ASN A 31 -9.22 -1.34 4.78
N ASN A 32 -9.21 -0.48 3.77
CA ASN A 32 -8.07 -0.27 2.89
C ASN A 32 -6.98 0.18 3.85
N ARG A 33 -6.24 -0.80 4.38
CA ARG A 33 -5.01 -0.56 5.12
C ARG A 33 -4.13 0.12 4.10
N THR A 34 -4.18 1.44 4.08
CA THR A 34 -3.18 2.26 3.44
C THR A 34 -1.86 1.71 3.95
N ALA A 35 -1.09 1.09 3.05
CA ALA A 35 0.21 0.57 3.41
C ALA A 35 1.03 1.78 3.89
N ASN A 36 1.16 1.92 5.20
CA ASN A 36 1.93 2.98 5.80
C ASN A 36 3.32 2.42 6.09
N ASN A 37 4.33 2.97 5.42
CA ASN A 37 5.73 2.64 5.67
C ASN A 37 6.32 3.49 6.81
N GLU A 38 5.54 4.36 7.45
CA GLU A 38 5.98 5.08 8.63
C GLU A 38 6.33 4.09 9.74
N VAL A 39 7.55 4.23 10.25
CA VAL A 39 8.08 3.37 11.31
C VAL A 39 7.30 3.66 12.58
N PRO A 40 6.62 2.67 13.20
CA PRO A 40 5.93 2.87 14.47
C PRO A 40 6.89 3.48 15.51
N PRO A 41 6.45 4.49 16.30
CA PRO A 41 7.28 5.08 17.34
C PRO A 41 7.81 3.98 18.26
N GLY A 42 9.14 3.86 18.37
CA GLY A 42 9.80 2.83 19.17
C GLY A 42 10.23 1.56 18.43
N THR A 43 9.97 1.43 17.12
CA THR A 43 10.52 0.34 16.29
C THR A 43 11.73 0.76 15.45
N VAL A 44 12.05 2.06 15.45
CA VAL A 44 13.30 2.62 14.90
C VAL A 44 14.46 2.03 15.72
N GLY A 45 15.18 1.04 15.16
CA GLY A 45 16.39 0.48 15.75
C GLY A 45 16.33 -1.00 16.17
N LEU A 46 15.18 -1.68 16.06
CA LEU A 46 15.09 -3.13 16.29
C LEU A 46 15.50 -3.98 15.08
N ALA A 47 15.26 -3.48 13.88
CA ALA A 47 15.78 -4.08 12.66
C ALA A 47 17.21 -3.57 12.43
N ARG A 48 18.17 -4.49 12.27
CA ARG A 48 19.49 -4.13 11.76
C ARG A 48 19.28 -3.42 10.41
N PRO A 49 19.89 -2.25 10.17
CA PRO A 49 19.77 -1.56 8.90
C PRO A 49 20.11 -2.51 7.75
N HIS A 50 19.10 -2.86 6.96
CA HIS A 50 19.26 -3.60 5.71
C HIS A 50 19.82 -2.64 4.67
N GLN A 51 20.63 -3.17 3.77
CA GLN A 51 21.15 -2.37 2.66
C GLN A 51 19.99 -1.92 1.77
N PRO A 52 20.05 -0.69 1.21
CA PRO A 52 19.07 -0.23 0.25
C PRO A 52 18.97 -1.21 -0.93
N LEU A 53 17.74 -1.53 -1.35
CA LEU A 53 17.46 -2.39 -2.51
C LEU A 53 17.83 -1.73 -3.84
N ASP A 54 17.91 -0.40 -3.86
CA ASP A 54 18.27 0.39 -5.03
C ASP A 54 19.75 0.75 -4.99
N ARG A 55 20.59 -0.17 -5.49
CA ARG A 55 22.03 -0.01 -5.57
C ARG A 55 22.52 -0.39 -6.96
N ALA A 56 23.32 0.48 -7.55
CA ALA A 56 24.02 0.17 -8.79
C ALA A 56 25.06 -0.94 -8.53
N PRO A 57 25.25 -1.89 -9.47
CA PRO A 57 26.31 -2.89 -9.35
C PRO A 57 27.68 -2.22 -9.14
N GLY A 58 28.32 -2.49 -8.00
CA GLY A 58 29.67 -1.97 -7.67
C GLY A 58 29.73 -1.01 -6.49
N ASP A 59 28.60 -0.51 -5.97
CA ASP A 59 28.63 0.39 -4.82
C ASP A 59 29.01 -0.34 -3.50
N PRO A 60 29.93 0.22 -2.69
CA PRO A 60 30.48 -0.46 -1.51
C PRO A 60 29.47 -0.55 -0.36
N LEU A 61 29.36 -1.73 0.25
CA LEU A 61 28.51 -1.96 1.43
C LEU A 61 28.97 -1.07 2.60
N PRO A 62 28.09 -0.25 3.22
CA PRO A 62 28.43 0.38 4.47
C PRO A 62 28.54 -0.72 5.54
N THR A 63 29.78 -1.07 5.89
CA THR A 63 30.10 -2.03 6.94
C THR A 63 29.61 -1.49 8.28
N VAL A 64 28.54 -2.08 8.82
CA VAL A 64 28.07 -1.80 10.19
C VAL A 64 29.09 -2.36 11.18
N GLY A 65 30.02 -1.50 11.62
CA GLY A 65 31.03 -1.83 12.63
C GLY A 65 32.36 -1.06 12.56
N GLY A 66 32.60 -0.21 11.55
CA GLY A 66 33.81 0.63 11.50
C GLY A 66 33.64 1.96 12.23
N PRO A 67 34.66 2.48 12.94
CA PRO A 67 34.57 3.74 13.67
C PRO A 67 34.22 4.90 12.73
N THR A 68 33.18 5.63 13.12
CA THR A 68 32.75 6.88 12.51
C THR A 68 33.90 7.88 12.56
N GLY A 69 34.57 8.11 11.43
CA GLY A 69 35.53 9.19 11.31
C GLY A 69 36.74 8.85 10.47
N ALA A 70 36.61 8.93 9.14
CA ALA A 70 37.64 9.49 8.25
C ALA A 70 37.23 9.28 6.78
N ILE A 71 36.47 10.21 6.20
CA ILE A 71 36.75 10.63 4.82
C ILE A 71 36.85 12.15 4.80
N ARG A 72 38.05 12.57 5.21
CA ARG A 72 38.83 13.70 4.73
C ARG A 72 38.22 14.37 3.49
N GLN A 73 37.73 15.59 3.67
CA GLN A 73 37.60 16.54 2.58
C GLN A 73 39.00 16.71 1.95
N HIS A 74 39.14 16.27 0.71
CA HIS A 74 40.28 16.65 -0.11
C HIS A 74 39.85 17.85 -0.96
N ARG A 75 40.58 18.94 -0.71
CA ARG A 75 40.58 20.22 -1.41
C ARG A 75 40.49 20.11 -2.92
#